data_AF-A0AAT9ID61-F1
#
_entry.id   AF-A0AAT9ID61-F1
#
_cell.length_a   1.000
_cell.length_b   1.000
_cell.length_c   1.000
_cell.angle_alpha   90.00
_cell.angle_beta   90.00
_cell.angle_gamma   90.00
#
_symmetry.space_group_name_H-M   'P 1'
#
loop_
_entity.id
_entity.type
_entity.pdbx_description
1 polymer ?
#
loop_
_entity_poly.entity_id
_entity_poly.type
_entity_poly.pdbx_seq_one_letter_code
_entity_poly.pdbx_strand_id
1 'polypeptide(L)'
;MPSGHHFYEVDITNHESIVFINSIQVKNLKGFLWLWLNLPGIIKSVKRHSGAYECIPALVSPLQIVMVSYWYNYRELGDYYKGNIHQQFIGFVTRNPTALGMYFESFAGNKSGKYINGVFGLGKNFRRR
;
A
#
# COMPACT_ATOMS: atom_id res chain seq x y z
N MET A 1 16.73 28.93 -21.96
CA MET A 1 16.05 27.65 -22.27
C MET A 1 14.83 27.54 -21.37
N PRO A 2 13.62 27.29 -21.87
CA PRO A 2 12.44 27.24 -21.00
C PRO A 2 12.45 25.92 -20.22
N SER A 3 12.75 25.99 -18.92
CA SER A 3 12.63 24.87 -17.99
C SER A 3 11.15 24.72 -17.56
N GLY A 4 10.31 24.25 -18.48
CA GLY A 4 8.90 23.98 -18.20
C GLY A 4 8.72 22.52 -17.80
N HIS A 5 8.39 22.24 -16.54
CA HIS A 5 7.89 20.92 -16.15
C HIS A 5 6.51 20.73 -16.78
N HIS A 6 6.41 19.85 -17.78
CA HIS A 6 5.14 19.47 -18.38
C HIS A 6 4.41 18.50 -17.45
N PHE A 7 3.30 18.95 -16.87
CA PHE A 7 2.36 18.08 -16.17
C PHE A 7 1.55 17.30 -17.20
N TYR A 8 1.34 16.00 -16.95
CA TYR A 8 0.47 15.17 -17.78
C TYR A 8 -0.34 14.21 -16.91
N GLU A 9 -1.51 13.80 -17.41
CA GLU A 9 -2.33 12.76 -16.82
C GLU A 9 -2.22 11.50 -17.69
N VAL A 10 -2.49 10.33 -17.11
CA VAL A 10 -2.46 9.05 -17.82
C VAL A 10 -3.84 8.44 -17.81
N ASP A 11 -4.30 7.93 -18.95
CA ASP A 11 -5.56 7.21 -19.00
C ASP A 11 -5.47 5.90 -18.21
N ILE A 12 -6.43 5.70 -17.32
CA ILE A 12 -6.53 4.46 -16.56
C ILE A 12 -7.20 3.41 -17.43
N THR A 13 -6.49 2.30 -17.68
CA THR A 13 -7.03 1.21 -18.51
C THR A 13 -7.90 0.21 -17.75
N ASN A 14 -7.81 0.19 -16.42
CA ASN A 14 -8.61 -0.68 -15.55
C ASN A 14 -9.31 0.13 -14.45
N HIS A 15 -10.61 0.33 -14.62
CA HIS A 15 -11.45 1.09 -13.69
C HIS A 15 -11.84 0.31 -12.42
N GLU A 16 -11.46 -0.96 -12.31
CA GLU A 16 -11.65 -1.75 -11.08
C GLU A 16 -10.51 -1.57 -10.08
N SER A 17 -9.43 -0.89 -10.48
CA SER A 17 -8.25 -0.75 -9.62
C SER A 17 -8.55 0.00 -8.33
N ILE A 18 -7.81 -0.35 -7.29
CA ILE A 18 -8.02 0.16 -5.94
C ILE A 18 -6.73 0.76 -5.43
N VAL A 19 -6.86 1.95 -4.86
CA VAL A 19 -5.84 2.54 -4.01
C VAL A 19 -6.14 2.10 -2.58
N PHE A 20 -5.25 1.29 -2.01
CA PHE A 20 -5.34 0.84 -0.63
C PHE A 20 -4.28 1.54 0.20
N ILE A 21 -4.75 2.34 1.17
CA ILE A 21 -3.92 3.07 2.10
C ILE A 21 -4.04 2.41 3.47
N ASN A 22 -2.92 2.05 4.07
CA ASN A 22 -2.91 1.53 5.42
C ASN A 22 -1.80 2.16 6.25
N SER A 23 -2.11 2.47 7.50
CA SER A 23 -1.12 2.98 8.45
C SER A 23 -0.99 2.05 9.64
N ILE A 24 0.24 1.95 10.13
CA ILE A 24 0.57 1.25 11.37
C ILE A 24 1.31 2.24 12.26
N GLN A 25 0.71 2.55 13.40
CA GLN A 25 1.28 3.42 14.43
C GLN A 25 1.64 2.57 15.66
N VAL A 26 2.88 2.69 16.10
CA VAL A 26 3.40 2.08 17.33
C VAL A 26 2.79 2.78 18.55
N LYS A 27 2.31 1.99 19.51
CA LYS A 27 1.75 2.50 20.78
C LYS A 27 2.61 2.17 21.99
N ASN A 28 3.47 1.15 21.91
CA ASN A 28 4.39 0.77 22.97
C ASN A 28 5.63 0.03 22.42
N LEU A 29 6.58 -0.30 23.30
CA LEU A 29 7.84 -0.96 22.93
C LEU A 29 7.62 -2.32 22.24
N LYS A 30 6.60 -3.08 22.64
CA LYS A 30 6.27 -4.37 22.01
C LYS A 30 5.85 -4.17 20.56
N GLY A 31 5.01 -3.18 20.30
CA GLY A 31 4.61 -2.77 18.95
C GLY A 31 5.79 -2.26 18.12
N PHE A 32 6.70 -1.51 18.75
CA PHE A 32 7.91 -1.01 18.09
C PHE A 32 8.78 -2.14 17.56
N LEU A 33 9.19 -3.05 18.45
CA LEU A 33 10.04 -4.19 18.09
C LEU A 33 9.37 -5.05 17.03
N TRP A 34 8.08 -5.35 17.21
CA TRP A 34 7.35 -6.17 16.25
C TRP A 34 7.27 -5.51 14.87
N LEU A 35 6.92 -4.22 14.79
CA LEU A 35 6.80 -3.51 13.51
C LEU A 35 8.11 -3.57 12.75
N TRP A 36 9.22 -3.18 13.37
CA TRP A 36 10.51 -3.09 12.67
C TRP A 36 11.07 -4.45 12.26
N LEU A 37 10.80 -5.51 13.03
CA LEU A 37 11.18 -6.88 12.65
C LEU A 37 10.35 -7.41 11.47
N ASN A 38 9.07 -7.05 11.38
CA ASN A 38 8.14 -7.62 10.39
C ASN A 38 7.91 -6.72 9.16
N LEU A 39 8.25 -5.43 9.24
CA LEU A 39 8.00 -4.44 8.18
C LEU A 39 8.57 -4.87 6.81
N PRO A 40 9.82 -5.37 6.69
CA PRO A 40 10.32 -5.86 5.41
C PRO A 40 9.48 -7.01 4.83
N GLY A 41 9.00 -7.92 5.69
CA GLY A 41 8.14 -9.03 5.32
C GLY A 41 6.78 -8.55 4.82
N ILE A 42 6.18 -7.57 5.50
CA ILE A 42 4.90 -6.96 5.10
C ILE A 42 5.04 -6.29 3.74
N ILE A 43 6.05 -5.43 3.54
CA ILE A 43 6.28 -4.74 2.26
C ILE A 43 6.49 -5.75 1.14
N LYS A 44 7.32 -6.76 1.38
CA LYS A 44 7.61 -7.83 0.42
C LYS A 44 6.37 -8.66 0.07
N SER A 45 5.48 -8.89 1.04
CA SER A 45 4.24 -9.64 0.81
C SER A 45 3.31 -8.91 -0.15
N VAL A 46 3.18 -7.58 -0.03
CA VAL A 46 2.39 -6.78 -0.96
C VAL A 46 3.08 -6.71 -2.33
N LYS A 47 4.38 -6.35 -2.38
CA LYS A 47 5.12 -6.22 -3.64
C LYS A 47 5.18 -7.49 -4.49
N ARG A 48 5.04 -8.66 -3.87
CA ARG A 48 5.07 -9.97 -4.57
C ARG A 48 3.68 -10.53 -4.85
N HIS A 49 2.62 -9.91 -4.34
CA HIS A 49 1.27 -10.37 -4.61
C HIS A 49 0.92 -10.12 -6.08
N SER A 50 0.36 -11.12 -6.77
CA SER A 50 -0.03 -11.01 -8.18
C SER A 50 -0.99 -9.85 -8.42
N GLY A 51 -1.89 -9.64 -7.47
CA GLY A 51 -2.90 -8.60 -7.47
C GLY A 51 -2.42 -7.17 -7.27
N ALA A 52 -1.25 -6.98 -6.67
CA ALA A 52 -0.69 -5.66 -6.38
C ALA A 52 0.38 -5.32 -7.41
N TYR A 53 0.15 -4.26 -8.18
CA TYR A 53 1.13 -3.83 -9.18
C TYR A 53 2.09 -2.76 -8.65
N GLU A 54 1.75 -2.13 -7.52
CA GLU A 54 2.65 -1.19 -6.87
C GLU A 54 2.41 -1.10 -5.36
N CYS A 55 3.49 -0.89 -4.60
CA CYS A 55 3.46 -0.65 -3.18
C CYS A 55 4.56 0.34 -2.81
N ILE A 56 4.13 1.45 -2.22
CA ILE A 56 4.94 2.61 -1.83
C ILE A 56 4.86 2.71 -0.30
N PRO A 57 5.84 2.13 0.42
CA PRO A 57 5.97 2.35 1.84
C PRO A 57 6.57 3.73 2.11
N ALA A 58 5.95 4.48 3.01
CA ALA A 58 6.40 5.78 3.47
C ALA A 58 6.58 5.74 5.00
N LEU A 59 7.75 6.21 5.45
CA LEU A 59 8.01 6.43 6.86
C LEU A 59 7.50 7.82 7.25
N VAL A 60 6.48 7.88 8.10
CA VAL A 60 5.98 9.15 8.65
C VAL A 60 6.86 9.57 9.83
N SER A 61 7.18 8.61 10.69
CA SER A 61 8.13 8.77 11.80
C SER A 61 8.64 7.38 12.23
N PRO A 62 9.65 7.29 13.11
CA PRO A 62 10.07 6.00 13.68
C PRO A 62 8.94 5.21 14.38
N LEU A 63 7.82 5.87 14.70
CA LEU A 63 6.66 5.28 15.35
C LEU A 63 5.47 5.08 14.40
N GLN A 64 5.57 5.49 13.13
CA GLN A 64 4.45 5.40 12.21
C GLN A 64 4.91 5.21 10.76
N ILE A 65 4.32 4.21 10.12
CA ILE A 65 4.43 4.00 8.68
C ILE A 65 3.07 4.16 8.02
N VAL A 66 3.09 4.56 6.75
CA VAL A 66 1.95 4.52 5.86
C VAL A 66 2.39 3.74 4.63
N MET A 67 1.56 2.82 4.15
CA MET A 67 1.76 2.14 2.89
C MET A 67 0.61 2.52 1.97
N VAL A 68 0.96 2.98 0.78
CA VAL A 68 0.02 3.16 -0.32
C VAL A 68 0.29 2.06 -1.30
N SER A 69 -0.72 1.24 -1.58
CA SER A 69 -0.62 0.12 -2.49
C SER A 69 -1.73 0.17 -3.52
N TYR A 70 -1.44 -0.36 -4.70
CA TYR A 70 -2.32 -0.27 -5.85
C TYR A 70 -2.60 -1.68 -6.36
N TRP A 71 -3.89 -1.99 -6.46
CA TRP A 71 -4.42 -3.33 -6.70
C TRP A 71 -5.30 -3.35 -7.93
N TYR A 72 -5.35 -4.48 -8.64
CA TYR A 72 -6.19 -4.60 -9.84
C TYR A 72 -7.69 -4.57 -9.56
N ASN A 73 -8.14 -5.11 -8.42
CA ASN A 73 -9.55 -5.12 -8.00
C ASN A 73 -9.71 -5.58 -6.53
N TYR A 74 -10.94 -5.54 -6.02
CA TYR A 74 -11.26 -5.88 -4.62
C TYR A 74 -11.02 -7.36 -4.33
N ARG A 75 -11.18 -8.23 -5.33
CA ARG A 75 -10.99 -9.66 -5.17
C ARG A 75 -9.53 -9.97 -4.87
N GLU A 76 -8.61 -9.41 -5.64
CA GLU A 76 -7.17 -9.58 -5.47
C GLU A 76 -6.68 -9.00 -4.13
N LEU A 77 -7.21 -7.85 -3.70
CA LEU A 77 -6.96 -7.31 -2.36
C LEU A 77 -7.51 -8.22 -1.26
N GLY A 78 -8.69 -8.80 -1.46
CA GLY A 78 -9.29 -9.78 -0.54
C GLY A 78 -8.47 -11.07 -0.42
N ASP A 79 -7.84 -11.52 -1.50
CA ASP A 79 -6.96 -12.68 -1.49
C ASP A 79 -5.65 -12.41 -0.74
N TYR A 80 -5.12 -11.18 -0.80
CA TYR A 80 -3.99 -10.78 0.04
C TYR A 80 -4.28 -10.93 1.53
N TYR A 81 -5.49 -10.59 1.99
CA TYR A 81 -5.85 -10.75 3.39
C TYR A 81 -5.81 -12.20 3.87
N LYS A 82 -5.95 -13.17 2.97
CA LYS A 82 -5.83 -14.61 3.29
C LYS A 82 -4.38 -15.09 3.36
N GLY A 83 -3.41 -14.27 2.94
CA GLY A 83 -2.00 -14.62 2.89
C GLY A 83 -1.37 -14.78 4.29
N ASN A 84 -0.40 -15.70 4.41
CA ASN A 84 0.24 -16.06 5.69
C ASN A 84 0.82 -14.85 6.44
N ILE A 85 1.48 -13.92 5.74
CA ILE A 85 2.04 -12.71 6.37
C ILE A 85 0.94 -11.81 6.95
N HIS A 86 -0.17 -11.64 6.22
CA HIS A 86 -1.30 -10.86 6.72
C HIS A 86 -1.95 -11.55 7.93
N GLN A 87 -2.10 -12.88 7.89
CA GLN A 87 -2.63 -13.66 9.00
C GLN A 87 -1.74 -13.59 10.25
N GLN A 88 -0.41 -13.60 10.09
CA GLN A 88 0.54 -13.41 11.20
C GLN A 88 0.42 -12.01 11.82
N PHE A 89 0.26 -10.99 10.97
CA PHE A 89 0.02 -9.62 11.41
C PHE A 89 -1.27 -9.49 12.21
N ILE A 90 -2.40 -9.97 11.67
CA ILE A 90 -3.67 -9.99 12.38
C ILE A 90 -3.55 -10.77 13.69
N GLY A 91 -2.90 -11.93 13.68
CA GLY A 91 -2.65 -12.73 14.88
C GLY A 91 -1.80 -12.01 15.93
N PHE A 92 -0.88 -11.12 15.54
CA PHE A 92 -0.15 -10.27 16.49
C PHE A 92 -1.06 -9.21 17.11
N VAL A 93 -1.83 -8.50 16.28
CA VAL A 93 -2.73 -7.43 16.72
C VAL A 93 -3.79 -7.96 17.68
N THR A 94 -4.42 -9.10 17.34
CA THR A 94 -5.44 -9.74 18.20
C THR A 94 -4.87 -10.13 19.57
N ARG A 95 -3.63 -10.62 19.62
CA ARG A 95 -2.96 -10.99 20.88
C ARG A 95 -2.41 -9.79 21.65
N ASN A 96 -2.29 -8.63 21.01
CA ASN A 96 -1.64 -7.43 21.57
C ASN A 96 -2.43 -6.16 21.20
N PRO A 97 -3.68 -6.03 21.66
CA PRO A 97 -4.60 -4.99 21.17
C PRO A 97 -4.13 -3.54 21.47
N THR A 98 -3.21 -3.36 22.42
CA THR A 98 -2.66 -2.05 22.80
C THR A 98 -1.28 -1.77 22.19
N ALA A 99 -0.73 -2.68 21.37
CA ALA A 99 0.63 -2.54 20.83
C ALA A 99 0.71 -1.65 19.59
N LEU A 100 -0.31 -1.70 18.73
CA LEU A 100 -0.38 -0.95 17.47
C LEU A 100 -1.75 -0.27 17.33
N GLY A 101 -1.76 0.92 16.73
CA GLY A 101 -2.96 1.56 16.19
C GLY A 101 -2.92 1.55 14.67
N MET A 102 -4.05 1.34 14.01
CA MET A 102 -4.09 1.10 12.57
C MET A 102 -5.34 1.69 11.95
N TYR A 103 -5.23 2.06 10.68
CA TYR A 103 -6.38 2.32 9.82
C TYR A 103 -6.13 1.72 8.43
N PHE A 104 -7.23 1.39 7.76
CA PHE A 104 -7.25 0.85 6.41
C PHE A 104 -8.33 1.58 5.63
N GLU A 105 -7.94 2.18 4.50
CA GLU A 105 -8.84 2.91 3.62
C GLU A 105 -8.64 2.42 2.19
N SER A 106 -9.74 2.24 1.47
CA SER A 106 -9.74 1.80 0.08
C SER A 106 -10.54 2.77 -0.77
N PHE A 107 -9.95 3.18 -1.90
CA PHE A 107 -10.56 4.12 -2.85
C PHE A 107 -10.55 3.54 -4.26
N ALA A 108 -11.64 3.76 -5.00
CA ALA A 108 -11.72 3.37 -6.40
C ALA A 108 -10.78 4.24 -7.26
N GLY A 109 -9.95 3.60 -8.07
CA GLY A 109 -8.98 4.23 -8.96
C GLY A 109 -9.60 4.70 -10.28
N ASN A 110 -10.51 5.67 -10.20
CA ASN A 110 -11.29 6.11 -11.37
C ASN A 110 -10.54 7.08 -12.29
N LYS A 111 -9.62 7.87 -11.75
CA LYS A 111 -8.81 8.86 -12.48
C LYS A 111 -7.39 8.85 -11.97
N SER A 112 -6.42 9.03 -12.87
CA SER A 112 -5.03 9.07 -12.47
C SER A 112 -4.70 10.40 -11.80
N GLY A 113 -3.53 10.45 -11.15
CA GLY A 113 -2.97 11.71 -10.68
C GLY A 113 -2.32 12.49 -11.83
N LYS A 114 -1.82 13.68 -11.50
CA LYS A 114 -0.93 14.43 -12.38
C LYS A 114 0.50 13.98 -12.16
N TYR A 115 1.22 13.76 -13.26
CA TYR A 115 2.59 13.28 -13.28
C TYR A 115 3.54 14.35 -13.76
N ILE A 116 4.75 14.32 -13.21
CA ILE A 116 5.91 15.06 -13.67
C ILE A 116 7.07 14.08 -13.67
N ASN A 117 7.83 14.02 -14.77
CA ASN A 117 9.06 13.22 -14.87
C ASN A 117 8.92 11.71 -14.54
N GLY A 118 7.74 11.12 -14.79
CA GLY A 118 7.55 9.68 -14.65
C GLY A 118 6.19 9.28 -14.08
N VAL A 119 5.82 8.02 -14.33
CA VAL A 119 4.54 7.45 -13.93
C VAL A 119 4.73 6.44 -12.81
N PHE A 120 3.95 6.62 -11.74
CA PHE A 120 3.88 5.73 -10.59
C PHE A 120 2.49 5.78 -9.96
N GLY A 121 2.29 4.96 -8.95
CA GLY A 121 1.00 4.70 -8.35
C GLY A 121 -0.02 4.24 -9.38
N LEU A 122 -1.18 4.90 -9.37
CA LEU A 122 -2.32 4.51 -10.20
C LEU A 122 -2.04 4.55 -11.71
N GLY A 123 -1.03 5.29 -12.17
CA GLY A 123 -0.68 5.37 -13.58
C GLY A 123 0.03 4.13 -14.12
N LYS A 124 0.51 3.23 -13.25
CA LYS A 124 1.03 1.90 -13.66
C LYS A 124 -0.06 0.87 -13.91
N ASN A 125 -1.31 1.32 -13.94
CA ASN A 125 -2.48 0.47 -14.08
C ASN A 125 -2.66 -0.01 -15.54
N PHE A 126 -1.83 -0.98 -15.92
CA PHE A 126 -1.92 -1.67 -17.19
C PHE A 126 -2.71 -2.96 -16.98
N ARG A 127 -3.82 -3.11 -17.69
CA ARG A 127 -4.59 -4.36 -17.70
C ARG A 127 -3.66 -5.52 -18.11
N ARG A 128 -3.60 -6.59 -17.30
CA ARG A 128 -2.91 -7.84 -17.69
C ARG A 128 -3.49 -8.27 -19.05
N ARG A 129 -2.64 -8.39 -20.06
CA ARG A 129 -3.00 -9.02 -21.33
C ARG A 129 -3.19 -10.52 -21.13
#